data_AF-A0A2U2XFU7-F1
#
_entry.id   AF-A0A2U2XFU7-F1
#
_cell.length_a   1.000
_cell.length_b   1.000
_cell.length_c   1.000
_cell.angle_alpha   90.00
_cell.angle_beta   90.00
_cell.angle_gamma   90.00
#
_symmetry.space_group_name_H-M   'P 1'
#
loop_
_entity.id
_entity.type
_entity.pdbx_description
1 polymer ?
#
loop_
_entity_poly.entity_id
_entity_poly.type
_entity_poly.pdbx_seq_one_letter_code
_entity_poly.pdbx_strand_id
1 'polypeptide(L)'
;MNFTPISKQEYVALHLLNNPSTNEAELRNNLDQKITDFKNNVRCSCGNDIWVIGSASLGNGCYKCLTGENLPTKHYEIDSALPCYTEADAFTVDDWGEFSLDFLGEGNYRDDDGTIIDPDLYPTPKMCLSCKNFILKSQKVLCTLNKISQEEGEDFECGGFDAV
;
A
#
# COMPACT_ATOMS: atom_id res chain seq x y z
N MET A 1 -1.48 6.75 -2.55
CA MET A 1 -2.40 7.60 -1.74
C MET A 1 -2.81 6.79 -0.53
N ASN A 2 -2.78 7.35 0.68
CA ASN A 2 -3.00 6.58 1.91
C ASN A 2 -4.41 6.86 2.45
N PHE A 3 -5.40 6.08 2.00
CA PHE A 3 -6.76 6.10 2.57
C PHE A 3 -6.90 5.02 3.64
N THR A 4 -7.88 5.17 4.53
CA THR A 4 -8.30 4.08 5.41
C THR A 4 -9.22 3.13 4.62
N PRO A 5 -8.89 1.84 4.47
CA PRO A 5 -9.76 0.89 3.77
C PRO A 5 -11.06 0.67 4.56
N ILE A 6 -12.18 0.56 3.84
CA ILE A 6 -13.48 0.14 4.37
C ILE A 6 -14.18 -0.75 3.33
N SER A 7 -14.92 -1.77 3.75
CA SER A 7 -15.73 -2.54 2.80
C SER A 7 -16.94 -1.73 2.33
N LYS A 8 -17.49 -2.06 1.15
CA LYS A 8 -18.74 -1.45 0.64
C LYS A 8 -19.88 -1.58 1.65
N GLN A 9 -20.01 -2.73 2.30
CA GLN A 9 -21.08 -3.02 3.25
C GLN A 9 -20.95 -2.18 4.52
N GLU A 10 -19.75 -2.07 5.07
CA GLU A 10 -19.47 -1.23 6.25
C GLU A 10 -19.73 0.24 5.96
N TYR A 11 -19.30 0.74 4.79
CA TYR A 11 -19.55 2.12 4.40
C TYR A 11 -21.06 2.42 4.26
N VAL A 12 -21.82 1.51 3.63
CA VAL A 12 -23.29 1.66 3.53
C VAL A 12 -23.94 1.68 4.91
N ALA A 13 -23.55 0.77 5.81
CA ALA A 13 -24.07 0.75 7.18
C ALA A 13 -23.76 2.04 7.94
N LEU A 14 -22.52 2.52 7.85
CA LEU A 14 -22.08 3.80 8.44
C LEU A 14 -22.87 4.98 7.89
N HIS A 15 -23.10 5.01 6.57
CA HIS A 15 -23.84 6.08 5.91
C HIS A 15 -25.30 6.12 6.38
N LEU A 16 -25.98 4.96 6.42
CA LEU A 16 -27.38 4.86 6.85
C LEU A 16 -27.56 5.15 8.34
N LEU A 17 -26.61 4.77 9.17
CA LEU A 17 -26.62 5.09 10.60
C LEU A 17 -26.64 6.60 10.85
N ASN A 18 -25.88 7.36 10.04
CA ASN A 18 -25.78 8.81 10.17
C ASN A 18 -26.76 9.58 9.28
N ASN A 19 -27.34 8.93 8.28
CA ASN A 19 -28.29 9.52 7.32
C ASN A 19 -29.47 8.55 7.09
N PRO A 20 -30.40 8.40 8.06
CA PRO A 20 -31.46 7.40 7.99
C PRO A 20 -32.46 7.61 6.84
N SER A 21 -32.54 8.82 6.29
CA SER A 21 -33.40 9.14 5.15
C SER A 21 -32.79 8.80 3.80
N THR A 22 -31.52 8.39 3.74
CA THR A 22 -30.87 8.03 2.49
C THR A 22 -31.50 6.77 1.90
N ASN A 23 -31.73 6.77 0.59
CA ASN A 23 -32.15 5.58 -0.14
C ASN A 23 -30.97 4.61 -0.27
N GLU A 24 -31.01 3.50 0.47
CA GLU A 24 -29.96 2.49 0.45
C GLU A 24 -29.71 1.91 -0.95
N ALA A 25 -30.78 1.64 -1.71
CA ALA A 25 -30.66 1.03 -3.04
C ALA A 25 -29.94 1.96 -4.01
N GLU A 26 -30.24 3.25 -3.94
CA GLU A 26 -29.57 4.29 -4.74
C GLU A 26 -28.10 4.45 -4.33
N LEU A 27 -27.81 4.51 -3.02
CA LEU A 27 -26.43 4.59 -2.52
C LEU A 27 -25.58 3.42 -2.99
N ARG A 28 -26.11 2.19 -2.88
CA ARG A 28 -25.42 0.97 -3.35
C ARG A 28 -25.18 1.02 -4.85
N ASN A 29 -26.20 1.40 -5.63
CA ASN A 29 -26.07 1.53 -7.08
C ASN A 29 -25.00 2.56 -7.47
N ASN A 30 -24.96 3.72 -6.80
CA ASN A 30 -23.95 4.74 -7.07
C ASN A 30 -22.55 4.22 -6.74
N LEU A 31 -22.35 3.56 -5.60
CA LEU A 31 -21.06 2.95 -5.26
C LEU A 31 -20.63 1.90 -6.29
N ASP A 32 -21.54 1.00 -6.71
CA ASP A 32 -21.23 -0.05 -7.68
C ASP A 32 -20.88 0.52 -9.07
N GLN A 33 -21.57 1.58 -9.49
CA GLN A 33 -21.21 2.34 -10.68
C GLN A 33 -19.80 2.94 -10.56
N LYS A 34 -19.45 3.55 -9.43
CA LYS A 34 -18.13 4.19 -9.26
C LYS A 34 -16.99 3.19 -9.09
N ILE A 35 -17.24 2.04 -8.46
CA ILE A 35 -16.30 0.92 -8.45
C ILE A 35 -16.05 0.44 -9.89
N THR A 36 -17.10 0.38 -10.72
CA THR A 36 -16.98 0.00 -12.13
C THR A 36 -16.21 1.04 -12.94
N ASP A 37 -16.51 2.32 -12.76
CA ASP A 37 -15.78 3.43 -13.38
C ASP A 37 -14.29 3.37 -13.03
N PHE A 38 -13.96 3.16 -11.74
CA PHE A 38 -12.58 3.01 -11.27
C PHE A 38 -11.88 1.82 -11.95
N LYS A 39 -12.51 0.64 -11.97
CA LYS A 39 -11.97 -0.57 -12.64
C LYS A 39 -11.77 -0.38 -14.14
N ASN A 40 -12.62 0.42 -14.78
CA ASN A 40 -12.50 0.78 -16.19
C ASN A 40 -11.50 1.92 -16.44
N ASN A 41 -10.67 2.27 -15.46
CA ASN A 41 -9.68 3.35 -15.55
C ASN A 41 -10.27 4.72 -15.88
N VAL A 42 -11.52 4.99 -15.50
CA VAL A 42 -12.08 6.33 -15.59
C VAL A 42 -11.33 7.24 -14.62
N ARG A 43 -10.78 8.34 -15.14
CA ARG A 43 -9.95 9.28 -14.37
C ARG A 43 -10.70 10.56 -14.04
N CYS A 44 -10.26 11.23 -13.00
CA CYS A 44 -10.59 12.63 -12.75
C CYS A 44 -10.09 13.51 -13.90
N SER A 45 -10.69 14.68 -14.07
CA SER A 45 -10.25 15.69 -15.06
C SER A 45 -8.77 16.11 -14.93
N CYS A 46 -8.16 15.93 -13.76
CA CYS A 46 -6.74 16.21 -13.52
C CYS A 46 -5.80 15.02 -13.83
N GLY A 47 -6.34 13.88 -14.28
CA GLY A 47 -5.58 12.67 -14.62
C GLY A 47 -5.44 11.65 -13.48
N ASN A 48 -5.73 12.03 -12.23
CA ASN A 48 -5.67 11.12 -11.09
C ASN A 48 -6.82 10.10 -11.09
N ASP A 49 -6.62 8.99 -10.38
CA ASP A 49 -7.69 8.04 -10.05
C ASP A 49 -8.86 8.73 -9.33
N ILE A 50 -10.08 8.28 -9.63
CA ILE A 50 -11.27 8.74 -8.91
C ILE A 50 -11.26 8.20 -7.48
N TRP A 51 -11.71 9.02 -6.53
CA TRP A 51 -12.00 8.58 -5.17
C TRP A 51 -13.43 8.04 -5.16
N VAL A 52 -13.63 6.73 -5.05
CA VAL A 52 -14.90 6.04 -5.28
C VAL A 52 -15.97 6.52 -4.32
N ILE A 53 -15.67 6.59 -3.02
CA ILE A 53 -16.61 7.10 -2.01
C ILE A 53 -17.05 8.53 -2.32
N GLY A 54 -16.11 9.43 -2.59
CA GLY A 54 -16.43 10.82 -2.92
C GLY A 54 -17.20 10.93 -4.24
N SER A 55 -16.81 10.13 -5.23
CA SER A 55 -17.40 10.16 -6.56
C SER A 55 -18.81 9.60 -6.61
N ALA A 56 -19.17 8.73 -5.67
CA ALA A 56 -20.55 8.24 -5.52
C ALA A 56 -21.53 9.35 -5.08
N SER A 57 -20.99 10.46 -4.53
CA SER A 57 -21.79 11.60 -4.06
C SER A 57 -21.68 12.82 -4.97
N LEU A 58 -20.49 13.07 -5.55
CA LEU A 58 -20.16 14.34 -6.23
C LEU A 58 -19.79 14.18 -7.71
N GLY A 59 -19.85 12.96 -8.25
CA GLY A 59 -19.41 12.65 -9.61
C GLY A 59 -17.91 12.34 -9.71
N ASN A 60 -17.45 11.90 -10.88
CA ASN A 60 -16.12 11.32 -11.07
C ASN A 60 -14.99 12.32 -10.80
N GLY A 61 -14.44 12.28 -9.59
CA GLY A 61 -13.40 13.19 -9.12
C GLY A 61 -12.41 12.49 -8.19
N CYS A 62 -11.14 12.90 -8.26
CA CYS A 62 -10.14 12.47 -7.28
C CYS A 62 -10.34 13.24 -5.97
N TYR A 63 -9.78 12.71 -4.88
CA TYR A 63 -9.85 13.32 -3.54
C TYR A 63 -9.54 14.81 -3.56
N LYS A 64 -8.39 15.19 -4.12
CA LYS A 64 -7.95 16.60 -4.18
C LYS A 64 -8.91 17.51 -4.94
N CYS A 65 -9.52 17.03 -6.02
CA CYS A 65 -10.46 17.84 -6.78
C CYS A 65 -11.81 17.98 -6.07
N LEU A 66 -12.23 16.98 -5.30
CA LEU A 66 -13.49 16.99 -4.57
C LEU A 66 -13.41 17.77 -3.25
N THR A 67 -12.28 17.69 -2.54
CA THR A 67 -12.12 18.30 -1.20
C THR A 67 -11.24 19.56 -1.20
N GLY A 68 -10.40 19.74 -2.21
CA GLY A 68 -9.34 20.76 -2.22
C GLY A 68 -8.11 20.38 -1.40
N GLU A 69 -8.11 19.23 -0.72
CA GLU A 69 -7.01 18.80 0.16
C GLU A 69 -6.01 17.90 -0.57
N ASN A 70 -4.75 17.89 -0.09
CA ASN A 70 -3.69 17.14 -0.77
C ASN A 70 -3.58 15.66 -0.35
N LEU A 71 -3.99 15.31 0.88
CA LEU A 71 -3.75 13.98 1.45
C LEU A 71 -5.03 13.40 2.07
N PRO A 72 -5.41 12.16 1.72
CA PRO A 72 -6.64 11.54 2.23
C PRO A 72 -6.45 10.71 3.51
N THR A 73 -5.42 10.99 4.32
CA THR A 73 -5.00 10.13 5.45
C THR A 73 -6.07 9.91 6.53
N LYS A 74 -7.13 10.71 6.53
CA LYS A 74 -8.26 10.64 7.47
C LYS A 74 -9.58 10.27 6.78
N HIS A 75 -9.52 9.84 5.52
CA HIS A 75 -10.69 9.51 4.73
C HIS A 75 -10.71 8.04 4.35
N TYR A 76 -11.94 7.51 4.34
CA TYR A 76 -12.17 6.15 3.88
C TYR A 76 -12.07 6.04 2.36
N GLU A 77 -11.71 4.86 1.89
CA GLU A 77 -11.94 4.41 0.52
C GLU A 77 -12.36 2.94 0.51
N ILE A 78 -13.18 2.57 -0.49
CA ILE A 78 -13.59 1.18 -0.69
C ILE A 78 -12.34 0.32 -0.91
N ASP A 79 -12.22 -0.75 -0.13
CA ASP A 79 -11.12 -1.72 -0.20
C ASP A 79 -10.80 -2.19 -1.62
N SER A 80 -11.81 -2.50 -2.43
CA SER A 80 -11.67 -2.92 -3.82
C SER A 80 -11.23 -1.83 -4.82
N ALA A 81 -11.20 -0.57 -4.37
CA ALA A 81 -10.70 0.58 -5.11
C ALA A 81 -9.32 1.04 -4.63
N LEU A 82 -8.78 0.40 -3.59
CA LEU A 82 -7.39 0.55 -3.23
C LEU A 82 -6.57 -0.47 -4.03
N PRO A 83 -5.31 -0.16 -4.35
CA PRO A 83 -4.42 -1.16 -4.89
C PRO A 83 -4.34 -2.31 -3.88
N CYS A 84 -4.94 -3.46 -4.24
CA CYS A 84 -4.51 -4.72 -3.66
C CYS A 84 -3.04 -4.84 -4.04
N TYR A 85 -2.14 -5.09 -3.08
CA TYR A 85 -0.79 -5.54 -3.44
C TYR A 85 -0.97 -6.83 -4.26
N THR A 86 -0.75 -6.75 -5.56
CA THR A 86 -0.92 -7.88 -6.48
C THR A 86 0.43 -8.50 -6.79
N GLU A 87 0.45 -9.70 -7.36
CA GLU A 87 1.68 -10.33 -7.87
C GLU A 87 2.41 -9.45 -8.90
N ALA A 88 1.73 -8.49 -9.54
CA ALA A 88 2.36 -7.50 -10.42
C ALA A 88 3.18 -6.44 -9.66
N ASP A 89 2.92 -6.26 -8.36
CA ASP A 89 3.72 -5.44 -7.44
C ASP A 89 4.73 -6.28 -6.63
N ALA A 90 4.63 -7.60 -6.71
CA ALA A 90 5.58 -8.53 -6.11
C ALA A 90 6.82 -8.67 -6.98
N PHE A 91 7.99 -8.77 -6.35
CA PHE A 91 9.26 -9.03 -7.04
C PHE A 91 9.17 -10.35 -7.82
N THR A 92 9.23 -10.32 -9.16
CA THR A 92 9.26 -11.53 -9.99
C THR A 92 10.69 -12.06 -10.09
N VAL A 93 10.87 -13.33 -10.46
CA VAL A 93 12.23 -13.90 -10.67
C VAL A 93 12.96 -13.18 -11.80
N ASP A 94 12.23 -12.61 -12.76
CA ASP A 94 12.80 -11.84 -13.87
C ASP A 94 13.31 -10.46 -13.41
N ASP A 95 12.75 -9.88 -12.34
CA ASP A 95 13.25 -8.66 -11.70
C ASP A 95 14.63 -8.86 -11.00
N TRP A 96 15.10 -10.11 -10.83
CA TRP A 96 16.42 -10.40 -10.24
C TRP A 96 17.58 -10.07 -11.18
N GLY A 97 17.36 -10.14 -12.50
CA GLY A 97 18.41 -9.91 -13.50
C GLY A 97 18.61 -8.44 -13.88
N GLU A 98 17.58 -7.62 -13.70
CA GLU A 98 17.60 -6.20 -14.09
C GLU A 98 17.73 -5.25 -12.89
N PHE A 99 17.56 -5.75 -11.67
CA PHE A 99 17.98 -5.04 -10.47
C PHE A 99 19.51 -5.10 -10.39
N SER A 100 20.18 -4.21 -11.13
CA SER A 100 21.49 -3.77 -10.69
C SER A 100 21.34 -3.27 -9.25
N LEU A 101 22.10 -3.87 -8.34
CA LEU A 101 22.31 -3.39 -6.98
C LEU A 101 22.77 -1.92 -6.94
N ASP A 102 23.04 -1.28 -8.09
CA ASP A 102 23.28 0.15 -8.25
C ASP A 102 22.16 1.08 -7.74
N PHE A 103 20.88 0.69 -7.78
CA PHE A 103 19.80 1.63 -7.35
C PHE A 103 19.85 1.93 -5.84
N LEU A 104 20.42 1.03 -5.04
CA LEU A 104 20.73 1.26 -3.62
C LEU A 104 22.25 1.33 -3.34
N GLY A 105 23.05 1.21 -4.40
CA GLY A 105 24.51 1.25 -4.41
C GLY A 105 25.13 0.02 -3.78
N GLU A 106 25.91 -0.72 -4.58
CA GLU A 106 27.06 -1.43 -4.04
C GLU A 106 27.86 -0.44 -3.16
N GLY A 107 27.90 -0.68 -1.83
CA GLY A 107 28.77 0.06 -0.91
C GLY A 107 28.14 1.02 0.12
N ASN A 108 26.81 1.02 0.33
CA ASN A 108 26.16 1.94 1.29
C ASN A 108 25.72 1.33 2.63
N TYR A 109 25.77 0.02 2.80
CA TYR A 109 25.52 -0.57 4.12
C TYR A 109 26.76 -0.39 4.98
N ARG A 110 26.60 0.22 6.15
CA ARG A 110 27.67 0.40 7.12
C ARG A 110 27.22 -0.09 8.47
N ASP A 111 28.12 -0.72 9.22
CA ASP A 111 27.91 -0.89 10.66
C ASP A 111 27.98 0.47 11.39
N ASP A 112 27.71 0.42 12.68
CA ASP A 112 27.86 1.55 13.61
C ASP A 112 29.29 2.11 13.67
N ASP A 113 30.29 1.31 13.30
CA ASP A 113 31.69 1.69 13.16
C ASP A 113 32.05 2.29 11.77
N GLY A 114 31.10 2.35 10.85
CA GLY A 114 31.27 2.91 9.51
C GLY A 114 31.95 1.97 8.49
N THR A 115 32.20 0.71 8.86
CA THR A 115 32.72 -0.35 7.99
C THR A 115 31.69 -0.70 6.94
N ILE A 116 32.10 -0.80 5.67
CA ILE A 116 31.20 -1.22 4.60
C ILE A 116 30.87 -2.70 4.80
N ILE A 117 29.57 -2.98 4.86
CA ILE A 117 29.03 -4.33 4.90
C ILE A 117 28.57 -4.71 3.50
N ASP A 118 28.91 -5.93 3.09
CA ASP A 118 28.30 -6.61 1.95
C ASP A 118 27.08 -7.43 2.45
N PRO A 119 25.84 -7.00 2.14
CA PRO A 119 24.63 -7.70 2.58
C PRO A 119 24.50 -9.13 2.05
N ASP A 120 25.18 -9.48 0.96
CA ASP A 120 25.07 -10.79 0.32
C ASP A 120 25.87 -11.86 1.07
N LEU A 121 26.80 -11.45 1.95
CA LEU A 121 27.54 -12.35 2.84
C LEU A 121 26.70 -12.92 3.99
N TYR A 122 25.54 -12.31 4.25
CA TYR A 122 24.63 -12.74 5.30
C TYR A 122 23.58 -13.66 4.67
N PRO A 123 23.27 -14.85 5.21
CA PRO A 123 22.17 -15.65 4.70
C PRO A 123 20.83 -15.04 5.12
N THR A 124 19.84 -15.03 4.23
CA THR A 124 18.48 -14.59 4.60
C THR A 124 17.85 -15.64 5.53
N PRO A 125 17.43 -15.27 6.75
CA PRO A 125 16.74 -16.19 7.65
C PRO A 125 15.50 -16.80 6.98
N LYS A 126 15.26 -18.09 7.21
CA LYS A 126 14.11 -18.82 6.63
C LYS A 126 12.77 -18.16 6.96
N MET A 127 12.67 -17.51 8.12
CA MET A 127 11.47 -16.80 8.55
C MET A 127 11.33 -15.40 7.91
N CYS A 128 12.40 -14.78 7.41
CA CYS A 128 12.25 -13.57 6.56
C CYS A 128 11.45 -13.87 5.29
N LEU A 129 11.63 -15.07 4.73
CA LEU A 129 10.93 -15.49 3.51
C LEU A 129 9.42 -15.69 3.71
N SER A 130 8.94 -15.83 4.96
CA SER A 130 7.51 -15.88 5.27
C SER A 130 6.89 -14.50 5.52
N CYS A 131 7.71 -13.44 5.58
CA CYS A 131 7.25 -12.08 5.84
C CYS A 131 6.60 -11.48 4.59
N LYS A 132 5.35 -11.04 4.71
CA LYS A 132 4.58 -10.39 3.61
C LYS A 132 5.29 -9.16 3.03
N ASN A 133 6.13 -8.50 3.84
CA ASN A 133 6.88 -7.32 3.42
C ASN A 133 8.18 -7.64 2.67
N PHE A 134 8.65 -8.90 2.69
CA PHE A 134 9.88 -9.31 2.01
C PHE A 134 9.84 -9.04 0.50
N ILE A 135 8.65 -9.15 -0.10
CA ILE A 135 8.43 -8.94 -1.53
C ILE A 135 8.26 -7.46 -1.91
N LEU A 136 8.16 -6.56 -0.94
CA LEU A 136 7.93 -5.14 -1.18
C LEU A 136 9.26 -4.41 -1.43
N LYS A 137 9.39 -3.79 -2.62
CA LYS A 137 10.60 -3.02 -3.01
C LYS A 137 10.95 -1.93 -1.99
N SER A 138 9.96 -1.27 -1.40
CA SER A 138 10.15 -0.23 -0.38
C SER A 138 10.68 -0.73 0.97
N GLN A 139 10.52 -2.03 1.26
CA GLN A 139 10.87 -2.64 2.54
C GLN A 139 12.22 -3.40 2.47
N LYS A 140 12.82 -3.54 1.29
CA LYS A 140 14.05 -4.32 1.08
C LYS A 140 15.23 -3.81 1.91
N VAL A 141 15.41 -2.48 2.01
CA VAL A 141 16.48 -1.88 2.86
C VAL A 141 16.29 -2.26 4.32
N LEU A 142 15.06 -2.16 4.82
CA LEU A 142 14.72 -2.47 6.22
C LEU A 142 14.88 -3.97 6.50
N CYS A 143 14.43 -4.85 5.60
CA CYS A 143 14.66 -6.28 5.71
C CYS A 143 16.15 -6.64 5.72
N THR A 144 16.96 -5.98 4.89
CA THR A 144 18.41 -6.18 4.85
C THR A 144 19.08 -5.72 6.14
N LEU A 145 18.68 -4.57 6.71
CA LEU A 145 19.23 -4.10 7.98
C LEU A 145 18.85 -5.03 9.15
N ASN A 146 17.61 -5.54 9.20
CA ASN A 146 17.22 -6.56 10.17
C ASN A 146 18.01 -7.84 10.04
N LYS A 147 18.23 -8.30 8.80
CA LYS A 147 19.05 -9.47 8.51
C LYS A 147 20.50 -9.31 9.00
N ILE A 148 21.07 -8.12 8.86
CA ILE A 148 22.44 -7.81 9.30
C ILE A 148 22.50 -7.63 10.84
N SER A 149 21.45 -7.05 11.43
CA SER A 149 21.41 -6.71 12.87
C SER A 149 21.01 -7.87 13.78
N GLN A 150 20.45 -8.96 13.25
CA GLN A 150 20.01 -10.09 14.08
C GLN A 150 21.20 -10.95 14.49
N GLU A 151 21.40 -11.10 15.79
CA GLU A 151 22.36 -12.05 16.35
C GLU A 151 21.90 -13.50 16.13
N GLU A 152 22.85 -14.42 16.00
CA GLU A 152 22.54 -15.84 15.88
C GLU A 152 21.80 -16.34 17.14
N GLY A 153 20.52 -16.71 16.99
CA GLY A 153 19.73 -17.36 18.05
C GLY A 153 18.51 -16.59 18.56
N GLU A 154 18.24 -15.38 18.06
CA GLU A 154 17.00 -14.66 18.36
C GLU A 154 15.84 -15.07 17.43
N ASP A 155 14.61 -14.97 17.95
CA ASP A 155 13.39 -15.21 17.19
C ASP A 155 13.18 -14.10 16.14
N PHE A 156 12.93 -14.49 14.90
CA PHE A 156 12.71 -13.53 13.82
C PHE A 156 11.36 -12.80 13.97
N GLU A 157 11.40 -11.47 14.03
CA GLU A 157 10.20 -10.62 14.03
C GLU A 157 9.97 -9.93 12.67
N CYS A 158 8.89 -10.30 11.98
CA CYS A 158 8.42 -9.61 10.78
C CYS A 158 7.77 -8.27 11.18
N GLY A 159 8.31 -7.15 10.69
CA GLY A 159 7.75 -5.83 10.96
C GLY A 159 8.21 -5.16 12.26
N GLY A 160 9.33 -5.59 12.86
CA GLY A 160 9.88 -4.99 14.09
C GLY A 160 10.17 -3.48 14.04
N PHE A 161 10.03 -2.83 12.89
CA PHE A 161 10.14 -1.38 12.71
C PHE A 161 8.80 -0.62 12.73
N ASP A 162 7.65 -1.31 12.67
CA ASP A 162 6.33 -0.66 12.70
C ASP A 162 5.96 -0.11 14.09
N ALA A 163 6.84 -0.29 15.09
CA ALA A 163 6.65 0.10 16.48
C ALA A 163 7.40 1.38 16.92
N VAL A 164 7.85 2.23 15.98
CA VAL A 164 8.47 3.54 16.29
C VAL A 164 7.61 4.71 15.81
#